data_AF-A0A962H9J0-F1
#
_entry.id   AF-A0A962H9J0-F1
#
_cell.length_a   1.000
_cell.length_b   1.000
_cell.length_c   1.000
_cell.angle_alpha   90.00
_cell.angle_beta   90.00
_cell.angle_gamma   90.00
#
_symmetry.space_group_name_H-M   'P 1'
#
loop_
_entity.id
_entity.type
_entity.pdbx_description
1 polymer ?
#
loop_
_entity_poly.entity_id
_entity_poly.type
_entity_poly.pdbx_seq_one_letter_code
_entity_poly.pdbx_strand_id
1 'polypeptide(L)' 'QKSIASPVVSRIKVMAKLDIAEKRLPQDGRIGLRIAGRPVDVRVSTIPASFGERVVL' A
#
# COMPACT_ATOMS: atom_id res chain seq x y z
N GLN A 1 -18.84 -3.14 -12.27
CA GLN A 1 -18.47 -3.74 -10.97
C GLN A 1 -17.42 -2.87 -10.30
N LYS A 2 -17.61 -2.42 -9.05
CA LYS A 2 -16.56 -1.70 -8.30
C LYS A 2 -15.56 -2.71 -7.76
N SER A 3 -14.33 -2.71 -8.27
CA SER A 3 -13.26 -3.57 -7.77
C SER A 3 -12.76 -3.05 -6.41
N ILE A 4 -12.74 -3.93 -5.39
CA ILE A 4 -12.28 -3.62 -4.03
C ILE A 4 -10.77 -3.32 -3.99
N ALA A 5 -10.02 -3.81 -4.97
CA ALA A 5 -8.56 -3.68 -5.00
C ALA A 5 -8.11 -2.20 -5.00
N SER A 6 -8.72 -1.34 -5.81
CA SER A 6 -8.27 0.05 -5.95
C SER A 6 -8.44 0.89 -4.66
N PRO A 7 -9.59 0.84 -3.95
CA PRO A 7 -9.73 1.49 -2.65
C PRO A 7 -8.73 0.96 -1.59
N VAL A 8 -8.45 -0.35 -1.58
CA VAL A 8 -7.50 -0.96 -0.64
C VAL A 8 -6.08 -0.46 -0.90
N VAL A 9 -5.62 -0.46 -2.15
CA VAL A 9 -4.29 0.05 -2.53
C VAL A 9 -4.14 1.53 -2.14
N SER A 10 -5.17 2.35 -2.39
CA SER A 10 -5.16 3.77 -1.99
C SER A 10 -5.00 3.94 -0.48
N ARG A 11 -5.73 3.13 0.32
CA ARG A 11 -5.61 3.18 1.78
C ARG A 11 -4.21 2.79 2.27
N ILE A 12 -3.62 1.74 1.69
CA ILE A 12 -2.26 1.29 2.03
C ILE A 12 -1.24 2.39 1.69
N LYS A 13 -1.35 3.00 0.51
CA LYS A 13 -0.46 4.10 0.10
C LYS A 13 -0.53 5.29 1.05
N VAL A 14 -1.73 5.73 1.46
CA VAL A 14 -1.89 6.80 2.46
C VAL A 14 -1.20 6.44 3.78
N MET A 15 -1.44 5.23 4.28
CA MET A 15 -0.86 4.79 5.56
C MET A 15 0.67 4.71 5.51
N ALA A 16 1.23 4.35 4.35
CA ALA A 16 2.66 4.25 4.11
C ALA A 16 3.31 5.57 3.63
N LYS A 17 2.55 6.66 3.53
CA LYS A 17 2.98 7.98 3.00
C LYS A 17 3.49 7.93 1.54
N LEU A 18 2.87 7.09 0.72
CA LEU A 18 3.14 6.94 -0.71
C LEU A 18 2.20 7.80 -1.57
N ASP A 19 2.60 8.05 -2.81
CA ASP A 19 1.80 8.82 -3.77
C ASP A 19 0.72 7.93 -4.41
N ILE A 20 -0.54 8.30 -4.19
CA ILE A 20 -1.72 7.60 -4.72
C ILE A 20 -1.89 7.87 -6.22
N ALA A 21 -1.46 9.03 -6.70
CA ALA A 21 -1.56 9.41 -8.10
C ALA A 21 -0.55 8.64 -8.96
N GLU A 22 0.66 8.37 -8.43
CA GLU A 22 1.65 7.58 -9.14
C GLU A 22 1.34 6.07 -9.06
N LYS A 23 1.25 5.43 -10.22
CA LYS A 23 0.89 4.00 -10.38
C LYS A 23 1.77 3.26 -11.41
N ARG A 24 2.74 3.97 -12.00
CA ARG A 24 3.60 3.51 -13.10
C ARG A 24 5.00 3.18 -12.62
N LEU A 25 5.37 3.64 -11.42
CA LEU A 25 6.66 3.37 -10.80
C LEU A 25 6.47 2.54 -9.52
N PRO A 26 7.44 1.66 -9.19
CA PRO A 26 7.50 1.05 -7.87
C PRO A 26 7.59 2.10 -6.77
N GLN A 27 6.98 1.82 -5.61
CA GLN A 27 7.07 2.69 -4.44
C GLN A 27 7.25 1.84 -3.17
N ASP A 28 8.06 2.33 -2.25
CA ASP A 28 8.37 1.66 -0.98
C ASP A 28 8.14 2.61 0.19
N GLY A 29 7.53 2.09 1.25
CA GLY A 29 7.15 2.86 2.42
C GLY A 29 7.15 2.03 3.69
N ARG A 30 6.78 2.67 4.80
CA ARG A 30 6.65 2.03 6.11
C ARG A 30 5.37 2.47 6.79
N ILE A 31 4.75 1.53 7.49
CA ILE A 31 3.58 1.79 8.32
C ILE A 31 3.90 1.39 9.76
N GLY A 32 3.91 2.38 10.66
CA GLY A 32 3.93 2.12 12.10
C GLY A 32 2.53 1.74 12.58
N LEU A 33 2.36 0.50 13.02
CA LEU A 33 1.09 -0.03 13.52
C LEU A 33 1.23 -0.49 14.98
N ARG A 34 0.10 -0.58 15.68
CA ARG A 34 0.00 -1.29 16.95
C ARG A 34 -0.91 -2.49 16.76
N ILE A 35 -0.36 -3.69 16.87
CA ILE A 35 -1.09 -4.95 16.73
C ILE A 35 -1.05 -5.67 18.07
N ALA A 36 -2.20 -6.00 18.64
CA ALA A 36 -2.31 -6.61 19.97
C ALA A 36 -1.49 -5.87 21.05
N GLY A 37 -1.50 -4.53 21.01
CA GLY A 37 -0.76 -3.68 21.94
C GLY A 37 0.76 -3.56 21.68
N ARG A 38 1.31 -4.29 20.71
CA ARG A 38 2.74 -4.23 20.37
C ARG A 38 2.98 -3.32 19.17
N PRO A 39 4.01 -2.45 19.20
CA PRO A 39 4.40 -1.68 18.02
C PRO A 39 5.01 -2.62 16.98
N VAL A 40 4.55 -2.50 15.73
CA VAL A 40 5.05 -3.23 14.56
C VAL A 40 5.33 -2.23 13.46
N ASP A 41 6.52 -2.30 12.86
CA ASP A 41 6.86 -1.56 11.65
C ASP A 41 6.69 -2.49 10.45
N VAL A 42 5.76 -2.15 9.57
CA VAL A 42 5.44 -2.94 8.37
C VAL A 42 6.09 -2.27 7.17
N ARG A 43 6.83 -3.04 6.37
CA ARG A 43 7.45 -2.55 5.13
C ARG A 43 6.50 -2.75 3.98
N VAL A 44 6.18 -1.69 3.27
CA VAL A 44 5.25 -1.73 2.15
C VAL A 44 5.99 -1.54 0.85
N SER A 45 5.69 -2.36 -0.15
CA SER A 45 6.13 -2.16 -1.53
C SER A 45 4.94 -2.27 -2.48
N THR A 46 4.82 -1.35 -3.42
CA THR A 46 3.80 -1.36 -4.48
C THR A 46 4.47 -1.40 -5.85
N ILE A 47 4.06 -2.33 -6.71
CA ILE A 47 4.62 -2.51 -8.06
C ILE A 47 3.49 -2.47 -9.09
N PRO A 48 3.65 -1.75 -10.23
CA PRO A 48 2.69 -1.79 -11.33
C PRO A 48 2.49 -3.21 -11.87
N ALA A 49 1.25 -3.60 -12.15
CA ALA A 49 0.87 -4.90 -12.68
C ALA A 49 -0.26 -4.76 -13.73
N SER A 50 -0.49 -5.81 -14.53
CA SER A 50 -1.45 -5.78 -15.65
C SER A 50 -2.88 -5.36 -15.28
N PHE A 51 -3.30 -5.58 -14.03
CA PHE A 51 -4.65 -5.26 -13.53
C PHE A 51 -4.65 -4.23 -12.39
N GLY A 52 -3.61 -3.40 -12.29
CA GLY A 52 -3.48 -2.36 -11.26
C GLY A 52 -2.13 -2.43 -10.57
N GLU A 53 -2.12 -2.56 -9.25
CA GLU A 53 -0.89 -2.57 -8.46
C GLU A 53 -0.83 -3.82 -7.60
N ARG A 54 0.33 -4.46 -7.56
CA ARG A 54 0.64 -5.52 -6.60
C ARG A 54 1.22 -4.88 -5.35
N VAL A 55 0.74 -5.30 -4.18
CA VAL A 55 1.19 -4.78 -2.88
C VAL A 55 1.79 -5.92 -2.06
N VAL A 56 2.92 -5.64 -1.41
CA VAL A 56 3.62 -6.52 -0.45
C VAL A 56 3.76 -5.75 0.87
N LEU A 57 3.57 -6.45 2.00
CA LEU A 57 3.59 -5.93 3.38
C LEU A 57 4.52 -6.78 4.27
#